data_AF-A0A847BQP1-F1
#
_entry.id   AF-A0A847BQP1-F1
#
_cell.length_a   1.000
_cell.length_b   1.000
_cell.length_c   1.000
_cell.angle_alpha   90.00
_cell.angle_beta   90.00
_cell.angle_gamma   90.00
#
_symmetry.space_group_name_H-M   'P 1'
#
loop_
_entity.id
_entity.type
_entity.pdbx_description
1 polymer ?
#
loop_
_entity_poly.entity_id
_entity_poly.type
_entity_poly.pdbx_seq_one_letter_code
_entity_poly.pdbx_strand_id
1 'polypeptide(L)'
;QGKRITLFNVIVSALLHTLYRRPHLNRFIAGRKLYRRNTMDVLYVVKTLMTDEGVESVAKITCDGHDTIEEVTDKMSEHISYIKDGQSKSDDRLIEFATNLPRFLVRFALSILRVLDFHGFMPKSIMDNIPLYSSVFVSHMGSLGAEAPFHHLYEFGTTSIFVTIGKIYKKPYQNISSGELEWKKTIDINFSIDERICDGFYLIKSLRLFETYIDDPSLLEHSPIEMDLEHKQKLRQYREFDDDSASFLEDYWDNMMEEADQDKSKD
;
A
#
# COMPACT_ATOMS: atom_id res chain seq x y z
N GLN A 1 5.93 5.53 30.21
CA GLN A 1 5.77 4.20 29.59
C GLN A 1 5.78 4.40 28.09
N GLY A 2 6.51 3.57 27.33
CA GLY A 2 6.59 3.70 25.87
C GLY A 2 5.33 3.20 25.16
N LYS A 3 5.04 3.77 24.00
CA LYS A 3 3.90 3.39 23.14
C LYS A 3 4.14 2.02 22.52
N ARG A 4 3.11 1.17 22.51
CA ARG A 4 3.21 -0.19 21.95
C ARG A 4 2.98 -0.15 20.43
N ILE A 5 4.06 -0.29 19.67
CA ILE A 5 4.00 -0.44 18.21
C ILE A 5 4.04 -1.93 17.84
N THR A 6 3.10 -2.37 17.01
CA THR A 6 3.03 -3.77 16.54
C THR A 6 3.63 -3.91 15.14
N LEU A 7 4.00 -5.14 14.75
CA LEU A 7 4.43 -5.41 13.37
C LEU A 7 3.34 -5.05 12.34
N PHE A 8 2.07 -5.22 12.70
CA PHE A 8 0.97 -4.81 11.83
C PHE A 8 0.94 -3.30 11.61
N ASN A 9 1.21 -2.50 12.65
CA ASN A 9 1.34 -1.04 12.52
C ASN A 9 2.50 -0.68 11.58
N VAL A 10 3.65 -1.34 11.74
CA VAL A 10 4.82 -1.15 10.85
C VAL A 10 4.46 -1.44 9.39
N ILE A 11 3.79 -2.57 9.12
CA ILE A 11 3.39 -2.95 7.76
C ILE A 11 2.40 -1.93 7.17
N VAL A 12 1.40 -1.51 7.94
CA VAL A 12 0.42 -0.52 7.49
C VAL A 12 1.08 0.84 7.23
N SER A 13 1.95 1.32 8.11
CA SER A 13 2.74 2.53 7.91
C SER A 13 3.66 2.44 6.69
N ALA A 14 4.30 1.29 6.46
CA ALA A 14 5.13 1.06 5.28
C ALA A 14 4.32 1.07 3.98
N LEU A 15 3.10 0.50 3.98
CA LEU A 15 2.18 0.57 2.84
C LEU A 15 1.78 2.03 2.55
N LEU A 16 1.42 2.80 3.58
CA LEU A 16 1.07 4.21 3.46
C LEU A 16 2.21 5.04 2.87
N HIS A 17 3.42 4.90 3.42
CA HIS A 17 4.61 5.56 2.89
C HIS A 17 4.88 5.19 1.43
N THR A 18 4.73 3.90 1.09
CA THR A 18 4.92 3.40 -0.27
C THR A 18 3.88 4.01 -1.21
N LEU A 19 2.60 4.02 -0.84
CA LEU A 19 1.53 4.61 -1.65
C LEU A 19 1.74 6.11 -1.89
N TYR A 20 2.18 6.84 -0.86
CA TYR A 20 2.48 8.27 -0.96
C TYR A 20 3.64 8.53 -1.95
N ARG A 21 4.76 7.83 -1.77
CA ARG A 21 5.95 7.93 -2.63
C ARG A 21 5.73 7.40 -4.04
N ARG A 22 4.79 6.48 -4.20
CA ARG A 22 4.52 5.76 -5.44
C ARG A 22 3.07 5.97 -5.87
N PRO A 23 2.68 7.20 -6.26
CA PRO A 23 1.28 7.58 -6.47
C PRO A 23 0.57 6.83 -7.62
N HIS A 24 1.28 6.09 -8.48
CA HIS A 24 0.62 5.23 -9.47
C HIS A 24 -0.04 4.01 -8.82
N LEU A 25 0.42 3.59 -7.64
CA LEU A 25 -0.24 2.55 -6.85
C LEU A 25 -1.55 3.05 -6.23
N ASN A 26 -1.68 4.36 -5.99
CA ASN A 26 -2.91 4.97 -5.47
C ASN A 26 -3.90 5.36 -6.58
N ARG A 27 -4.09 4.45 -7.54
CA ARG A 27 -4.99 4.59 -8.69
C ARG A 27 -5.98 3.44 -8.73
N PHE A 28 -7.06 3.62 -9.48
CA PHE A 28 -8.06 2.58 -9.71
C PHE A 28 -8.71 2.74 -11.08
N ILE A 29 -9.41 1.69 -11.52
CA ILE A 29 -10.18 1.71 -12.76
C ILE A 29 -11.66 1.63 -12.42
N ALA A 30 -12.42 2.59 -12.95
CA ALA A 30 -13.87 2.60 -12.89
C ALA A 30 -14.41 3.00 -14.28
N GLY A 31 -15.52 2.44 -14.72
CA GLY A 31 -16.13 2.85 -15.99
C GLY A 31 -15.22 2.78 -17.22
N ARG A 32 -14.23 1.87 -17.23
CA ARG A 32 -13.16 1.76 -18.26
C ARG A 32 -12.21 2.96 -18.33
N LYS A 33 -12.10 3.75 -17.26
CA LYS A 33 -11.18 4.88 -17.14
C LYS A 33 -10.27 4.72 -15.93
N LEU A 34 -9.04 5.22 -16.06
CA LEU A 34 -8.07 5.26 -14.97
C LEU A 34 -8.26 6.53 -14.15
N TYR A 35 -8.30 6.39 -12.83
CA TYR A 35 -8.45 7.47 -11.87
C TYR A 35 -7.33 7.43 -10.83
N ARG A 36 -7.03 8.59 -10.26
CA ARG A 36 -6.15 8.73 -9.09
C ARG A 36 -7.00 9.07 -7.88
N ARG A 37 -6.73 8.44 -6.75
CA ARG A 37 -7.41 8.75 -5.48
C ARG A 37 -6.87 10.07 -4.91
N ASN A 38 -7.75 10.79 -4.19
CA ASN A 38 -7.37 12.02 -3.49
C ASN A 38 -6.86 11.75 -2.07
N THR A 39 -7.21 10.60 -1.50
CA THR A 39 -6.81 10.16 -0.16
C THR A 39 -6.11 8.81 -0.23
N MET A 40 -5.40 8.45 0.83
CA MET A 40 -4.84 7.11 1.02
C MET A 40 -5.66 6.41 2.09
N ASP A 41 -6.48 5.47 1.64
CA ASP A 41 -7.41 4.73 2.50
C ASP A 41 -6.91 3.30 2.65
N VAL A 42 -6.61 2.87 3.88
CA VAL A 42 -6.27 1.48 4.20
C VAL A 42 -7.46 0.84 4.89
N LEU A 43 -7.99 -0.24 4.31
CA LEU A 43 -8.98 -1.09 4.96
C LEU A 43 -8.31 -2.30 5.55
N TYR A 44 -8.76 -2.75 6.72
CA TYR A 44 -8.33 -4.02 7.28
C TYR A 44 -9.42 -4.70 8.12
N VAL A 45 -9.38 -6.02 8.16
CA VAL A 45 -10.36 -6.82 8.91
C VAL A 45 -9.96 -6.88 10.38
N VAL A 46 -10.92 -6.62 11.26
CA VAL A 46 -10.80 -6.74 12.71
C VAL A 46 -11.84 -7.76 13.19
N LYS A 47 -11.36 -8.82 13.85
CA LYS A 47 -12.23 -9.78 14.51
C LYS A 47 -12.40 -9.39 15.98
N THR A 48 -13.65 -9.19 16.40
CA THR A 48 -13.97 -8.71 17.77
C THR A 48 -13.80 -9.82 18.81
N LEU A 49 -14.21 -11.04 18.47
CA LEU A 49 -14.14 -12.24 19.30
C LEU A 49 -13.44 -13.36 18.54
N MET A 50 -12.50 -14.04 19.18
CA MET A 50 -11.78 -15.19 18.61
C MET A 50 -12.61 -16.47 18.70
N THR A 51 -13.85 -16.41 18.21
CA THR A 51 -14.81 -17.51 18.11
C THR A 51 -15.32 -17.61 16.67
N ASP A 52 -15.89 -18.75 16.28
CA ASP A 52 -16.43 -18.93 14.94
C ASP A 52 -17.63 -18.01 14.66
N GLU A 53 -18.39 -17.67 15.71
CA GLU A 53 -19.51 -16.71 15.68
C GLU A 53 -19.06 -15.25 15.88
N GLY A 54 -17.76 -15.00 16.07
CA GLY A 54 -17.23 -13.67 16.31
C GLY A 54 -17.40 -12.78 15.08
N VAL A 55 -18.05 -11.63 15.26
CA VAL A 55 -18.30 -10.67 14.18
C VAL A 55 -16.98 -10.14 13.64
N GLU A 56 -16.85 -10.19 12.32
CA GLU A 56 -15.79 -9.54 11.56
C GLU A 56 -16.27 -8.14 11.15
N SER A 57 -15.47 -7.12 11.44
CA SER A 57 -15.74 -5.75 11.02
C SER A 57 -14.54 -5.24 10.22
N VAL A 58 -14.80 -4.34 9.27
CA VAL A 58 -13.73 -3.71 8.51
C VAL A 58 -13.43 -2.34 9.10
N ALA A 59 -12.19 -2.14 9.50
CA ALA A 59 -11.68 -0.84 9.92
C ALA A 59 -11.16 -0.06 8.70
N LYS A 60 -11.35 1.25 8.70
CA LYS A 60 -10.81 2.18 7.70
C LYS A 60 -9.94 3.21 8.37
N ILE A 61 -8.71 3.36 7.90
CA ILE A 61 -7.88 4.52 8.23
C ILE A 61 -7.65 5.34 6.97
N THR A 62 -7.73 6.66 7.12
CA THR A 62 -7.50 7.63 6.06
C THR A 62 -6.29 8.48 6.43
N CYS A 63 -5.37 8.58 5.47
CA CYS A 63 -4.11 9.30 5.61
C CYS A 63 -3.93 10.29 4.47
N ASP A 64 -3.23 11.38 4.75
CA ASP A 64 -2.96 12.49 3.82
C ASP A 64 -1.46 12.71 3.56
N GLY A 65 -0.59 11.91 4.19
CA GLY A 65 0.87 11.96 4.02
C GLY A 65 1.61 12.66 5.15
N HIS A 66 0.90 13.15 6.18
CA HIS A 66 1.50 13.70 7.39
C HIS A 66 1.71 12.67 8.50
N ASP A 67 1.12 11.48 8.36
CA ASP A 67 1.10 10.48 9.41
C ASP A 67 2.43 9.73 9.60
N THR A 68 3.02 9.85 10.79
CA THR A 68 4.10 9.01 11.30
C THR A 68 3.60 7.64 11.77
N ILE A 69 4.50 6.70 12.06
CA ILE A 69 4.13 5.38 12.64
C ILE A 69 3.38 5.50 13.97
N GLU A 70 3.69 6.53 14.76
CA GLU A 70 2.99 6.80 16.00
C GLU A 70 1.55 7.21 15.72
N GLU A 71 1.31 8.15 14.82
CA GLU A 71 -0.04 8.62 14.48
C GLU A 71 -0.87 7.51 13.82
N VAL A 72 -0.26 6.71 12.94
CA VAL A 72 -0.91 5.51 12.37
C VAL A 72 -1.28 4.53 13.49
N THR A 73 -0.39 4.31 14.46
CA THR A 73 -0.66 3.43 15.61
C THR A 73 -1.84 3.94 16.44
N ASP A 74 -1.96 5.25 16.66
CA ASP A 74 -3.08 5.85 17.39
C ASP A 74 -4.39 5.69 16.62
N LYS A 75 -4.40 6.05 15.33
CA LYS A 75 -5.57 5.91 14.45
C LYS A 75 -6.09 4.47 14.42
N MET A 76 -5.17 3.49 14.36
CA MET A 76 -5.53 2.07 14.39
C MET A 76 -6.06 1.64 15.75
N SER A 77 -5.42 2.07 16.84
CA SER A 77 -5.84 1.70 18.20
C SER A 77 -7.21 2.30 18.55
N GLU A 78 -7.48 3.53 18.14
CA GLU A 78 -8.76 4.20 18.28
C GLU A 78 -9.86 3.44 17.51
N HIS A 79 -9.63 3.11 16.23
CA HIS A 79 -10.60 2.35 15.43
C HIS A 79 -10.87 0.95 15.98
N ILE A 80 -9.83 0.22 16.41
CA ILE A 80 -10.00 -1.10 17.02
C ILE A 80 -10.84 -0.99 18.30
N SER A 81 -10.62 0.05 19.11
CA SER A 81 -11.40 0.29 20.33
C SER A 81 -12.86 0.62 20.00
N TYR A 82 -13.08 1.50 19.03
CA TYR A 82 -14.42 1.86 18.53
C TYR A 82 -15.22 0.65 18.02
N ILE A 83 -14.57 -0.25 17.27
CA ILE A 83 -15.18 -1.50 16.79
C ILE A 83 -15.52 -2.43 17.95
N LYS A 84 -14.59 -2.60 18.91
CA LYS A 84 -14.79 -3.47 20.08
C LYS A 84 -15.89 -2.99 21.03
N ASP A 85 -16.08 -1.67 21.13
CA ASP A 85 -17.18 -1.07 21.89
C ASP A 85 -18.55 -1.25 21.19
N GLY A 86 -18.58 -1.95 20.05
CA GLY A 86 -19.79 -2.31 19.32
C GLY A 86 -20.41 -1.12 18.58
N GLN A 87 -19.63 -0.09 18.27
CA GLN A 87 -20.14 1.10 17.58
C GLN A 87 -20.12 0.99 16.04
N SER A 88 -19.32 0.08 15.46
CA SER A 88 -19.35 -0.21 14.00
C SER A 88 -20.48 -1.18 13.65
N LYS A 89 -21.72 -0.69 13.59
CA LYS A 89 -22.92 -1.49 13.22
C LYS A 89 -23.48 -1.16 11.83
N SER A 90 -22.79 -0.35 11.03
CA SER A 90 -23.31 0.11 9.72
C SER A 90 -23.41 -1.02 8.71
N ASP A 91 -22.33 -1.77 8.55
CA ASP A 91 -22.20 -2.79 7.51
C ASP A 91 -23.13 -3.98 7.79
N ASP A 92 -23.21 -4.39 9.06
CA ASP A 92 -24.11 -5.44 9.54
C ASP A 92 -25.59 -5.12 9.27
N ARG A 93 -26.01 -3.88 9.51
CA ARG A 93 -27.40 -3.45 9.25
C ARG A 93 -27.74 -3.48 7.76
N LEU A 94 -26.78 -3.12 6.90
CA LEU A 94 -26.98 -3.18 5.45
C LEU A 94 -27.11 -4.63 4.98
N ILE A 95 -26.29 -5.53 5.51
CA ILE A 95 -26.34 -6.97 5.21
C ILE A 95 -27.65 -7.58 5.71
N GLU A 96 -28.06 -7.27 6.95
CA GLU A 96 -29.31 -7.74 7.54
C GLU A 96 -30.54 -7.21 6.76
N PHE A 97 -30.53 -5.94 6.36
CA PHE A 97 -31.59 -5.39 5.52
C PHE A 97 -31.65 -6.10 4.16
N ALA A 98 -30.51 -6.28 3.49
CA ALA A 98 -30.44 -6.92 2.18
C ALA A 98 -30.88 -8.40 2.23
N THR A 99 -30.56 -9.13 3.29
CA THR A 99 -30.94 -10.55 3.45
C THR A 99 -32.44 -10.75 3.69
N ASN A 100 -33.12 -9.76 4.26
CA ASN A 100 -34.57 -9.79 4.48
C ASN A 100 -35.40 -9.38 3.25
N LEU A 101 -34.77 -8.83 2.19
CA LEU A 101 -35.47 -8.43 0.97
C LEU A 101 -35.65 -9.61 -0.02
N PRO A 102 -36.78 -9.68 -0.74
CA PRO A 102 -36.94 -10.59 -1.87
C PRO A 102 -35.78 -10.48 -2.88
N ARG A 103 -35.30 -11.63 -3.36
CA ARG A 103 -34.13 -11.71 -4.26
C ARG A 103 -34.20 -10.78 -5.48
N PHE A 104 -35.40 -10.57 -6.04
CA PHE A 104 -35.55 -9.70 -7.21
C PHE A 104 -35.28 -8.22 -6.90
N LEU A 105 -35.66 -7.75 -5.70
CA LEU A 105 -35.40 -6.37 -5.26
C LEU A 105 -33.92 -6.16 -4.97
N VAL A 106 -33.26 -7.12 -4.31
CA VAL A 106 -31.81 -7.07 -4.06
C VAL A 106 -31.04 -7.01 -5.38
N ARG A 107 -31.38 -7.87 -6.34
CA ARG A 107 -30.75 -7.88 -7.67
C ARG A 107 -30.98 -6.56 -8.41
N PHE A 108 -32.18 -6.00 -8.33
CA PHE A 108 -32.50 -4.71 -8.94
C PHE A 108 -31.68 -3.57 -8.32
N ALA A 109 -31.62 -3.49 -6.99
CA ALA A 109 -30.83 -2.49 -6.27
C ALA A 109 -29.33 -2.61 -6.60
N LEU A 110 -28.76 -3.82 -6.57
CA LEU A 110 -27.37 -4.06 -6.95
C LEU A 110 -27.09 -3.69 -8.42
N SER A 111 -28.05 -3.92 -9.32
CA SER A 111 -27.92 -3.50 -10.71
C SER A 111 -27.85 -1.98 -10.84
N ILE A 112 -28.66 -1.24 -10.08
CA ILE A 112 -28.60 0.24 -10.04
C ILE A 112 -27.24 0.68 -9.51
N LEU A 113 -26.80 0.12 -8.37
CA LEU A 113 -25.50 0.44 -7.78
C LEU A 113 -24.35 0.18 -8.74
N ARG A 114 -24.36 -0.94 -9.48
CA ARG A 114 -23.35 -1.22 -10.51
C ARG A 114 -23.36 -0.20 -11.64
N VAL A 115 -24.52 0.26 -12.08
CA VAL A 115 -24.62 1.32 -13.11
C VAL A 115 -24.09 2.65 -12.57
N LEU A 116 -24.42 3.01 -11.33
CA LEU A 116 -23.90 4.22 -10.69
C LEU A 116 -22.39 4.16 -10.53
N ASP A 117 -21.86 3.04 -10.03
CA ASP A 117 -20.43 2.80 -9.86
C ASP A 117 -19.69 2.89 -11.21
N PHE A 118 -20.24 2.24 -12.24
CA PHE A 118 -19.67 2.27 -13.59
C PHE A 118 -19.59 3.69 -14.17
N HIS A 119 -20.59 4.54 -13.92
CA HIS A 119 -20.60 5.93 -14.41
C HIS A 119 -19.96 6.94 -13.45
N GLY A 120 -19.46 6.50 -12.27
CA GLY A 120 -18.88 7.38 -11.26
C GLY A 120 -19.90 8.23 -10.50
N PHE A 121 -21.18 7.83 -10.50
CA PHE A 121 -22.27 8.49 -9.78
C PHE A 121 -22.61 7.82 -8.45
N MET A 122 -21.75 6.95 -7.95
CA MET A 122 -21.94 6.32 -6.64
C MET A 122 -21.95 7.39 -5.54
N PRO A 123 -23.02 7.49 -4.72
CA PRO A 123 -23.07 8.43 -3.61
C PRO A 123 -21.96 8.16 -2.59
N LYS A 124 -21.34 9.22 -2.07
CA LYS A 124 -20.26 9.10 -1.08
C LYS A 124 -20.70 8.37 0.19
N SER A 125 -21.92 8.63 0.67
CA SER A 125 -22.48 7.91 1.81
C SER A 125 -22.56 6.40 1.60
N ILE A 126 -22.75 5.92 0.37
CA ILE A 126 -22.74 4.48 0.07
C ILE A 126 -21.30 3.98 0.03
N MET A 127 -20.39 4.68 -0.64
CA MET A 127 -18.97 4.29 -0.71
C MET A 127 -18.33 4.18 0.68
N ASP A 128 -18.64 5.10 1.59
CA ASP A 128 -18.09 5.13 2.93
C ASP A 128 -18.59 3.96 3.82
N ASN A 129 -19.72 3.34 3.48
CA ASN A 129 -20.28 2.17 4.19
C ASN A 129 -20.04 0.83 3.46
N ILE A 130 -19.34 0.83 2.32
CA ILE A 130 -18.99 -0.39 1.60
C ILE A 130 -17.48 -0.58 1.70
N PRO A 131 -16.99 -1.68 2.29
CA PRO A 131 -15.57 -1.93 2.51
C PRO A 131 -14.81 -2.37 1.24
N LEU A 132 -15.13 -1.75 0.09
CA LEU A 132 -14.57 -2.06 -1.23
C LEU A 132 -14.01 -0.82 -1.93
N TYR A 133 -14.07 0.34 -1.27
CA TYR A 133 -13.54 1.62 -1.77
C TYR A 133 -12.31 2.03 -0.94
N SER A 134 -11.13 1.55 -1.31
CA SER A 134 -9.88 1.91 -0.65
C SER A 134 -8.66 1.91 -1.57
N SER A 135 -7.57 2.50 -1.09
CA SER A 135 -6.26 2.43 -1.77
C SER A 135 -5.68 1.03 -1.65
N VAL A 136 -5.77 0.44 -0.46
CA VAL A 136 -5.33 -0.93 -0.19
C VAL A 136 -6.27 -1.60 0.81
N PHE A 137 -6.48 -2.89 0.65
CA PHE A 137 -7.21 -3.73 1.60
C PHE A 137 -6.24 -4.76 2.19
N VAL A 138 -6.18 -4.88 3.51
CA VAL A 138 -5.23 -5.72 4.23
C VAL A 138 -5.96 -6.77 5.06
N SER A 139 -5.66 -8.04 4.82
CA SER A 139 -6.15 -9.16 5.61
C SER A 139 -5.01 -9.78 6.42
N HIS A 140 -5.07 -9.67 7.75
CA HIS A 140 -4.03 -10.20 8.63
C HIS A 140 -4.38 -11.60 9.16
N MET A 141 -4.26 -12.59 8.30
CA MET A 141 -4.49 -14.02 8.60
C MET A 141 -3.53 -14.57 9.66
N GLY A 142 -2.33 -14.00 9.78
CA GLY A 142 -1.36 -14.36 10.82
C GLY A 142 -1.85 -14.14 12.25
N SER A 143 -2.75 -13.18 12.48
CA SER A 143 -3.39 -12.99 13.78
C SER A 143 -4.27 -14.18 14.20
N LEU A 144 -4.71 -14.98 13.23
CA LEU A 144 -5.48 -16.23 13.39
C LEU A 144 -4.60 -17.48 13.29
N GLY A 145 -3.27 -17.33 13.14
CA GLY A 145 -2.34 -18.44 12.98
C GLY A 145 -2.35 -19.09 11.59
N ALA A 146 -2.93 -18.45 10.58
CA ALA A 146 -2.97 -18.93 9.20
C ALA A 146 -1.80 -18.37 8.36
N GLU A 147 -1.54 -19.01 7.22
CA GLU A 147 -0.56 -18.56 6.23
C GLU A 147 -1.11 -17.37 5.41
N ALA A 148 -0.29 -16.79 4.53
CA ALA A 148 -0.74 -15.74 3.61
C ALA A 148 -1.31 -16.39 2.33
N PRO A 149 -2.64 -16.45 2.11
CA PRO A 149 -3.19 -16.91 0.85
C PRO A 149 -3.07 -15.84 -0.24
N PHE A 150 -3.12 -16.20 -1.52
CA PHE A 150 -3.42 -15.20 -2.55
C PHE A 150 -4.92 -14.88 -2.52
N HIS A 151 -5.27 -13.59 -2.46
CA HIS A 151 -6.65 -13.14 -2.50
C HIS A 151 -6.91 -12.38 -3.81
N HIS A 152 -7.98 -12.73 -4.50
CA HIS A 152 -8.40 -12.03 -5.72
C HIS A 152 -8.77 -10.57 -5.43
N LEU A 153 -8.78 -9.72 -6.45
CA LEU A 153 -9.39 -8.40 -6.34
C LEU A 153 -10.90 -8.52 -6.48
N TYR A 154 -11.63 -7.68 -5.76
CA TYR A 154 -13.08 -7.64 -5.87
C TYR A 154 -13.52 -7.09 -7.23
N GLU A 155 -14.59 -7.66 -7.81
CA GLU A 155 -15.18 -7.18 -9.06
C GLU A 155 -15.99 -5.88 -8.89
N PHE A 156 -16.30 -5.51 -7.64
CA PHE A 156 -17.09 -4.34 -7.29
C PHE A 156 -16.32 -3.43 -6.34
N GLY A 157 -16.49 -2.13 -6.51
CA GLY A 157 -15.71 -1.11 -5.81
C GLY A 157 -14.45 -0.75 -6.59
N THR A 158 -13.49 -0.16 -5.89
CA THR A 158 -12.34 0.52 -6.53
C THR A 158 -11.00 0.13 -5.89
N THR A 159 -11.00 -0.88 -5.03
CA THR A 159 -9.79 -1.39 -4.38
C THR A 159 -8.91 -2.11 -5.40
N SER A 160 -7.74 -1.54 -5.69
CA SER A 160 -6.83 -2.05 -6.71
C SER A 160 -5.63 -2.83 -6.14
N ILE A 161 -5.47 -2.84 -4.82
CA ILE A 161 -4.40 -3.56 -4.13
C ILE A 161 -5.00 -4.30 -2.94
N PHE A 162 -4.76 -5.61 -2.89
CA PHE A 162 -5.09 -6.47 -1.76
C PHE A 162 -3.83 -7.10 -1.19
N VAL A 163 -3.67 -7.02 0.12
CA VAL A 163 -2.50 -7.54 0.84
C VAL A 163 -2.96 -8.56 1.87
N THR A 164 -2.34 -9.72 1.88
CA THR A 164 -2.56 -10.74 2.92
C THR A 164 -1.29 -10.95 3.71
N ILE A 165 -1.39 -10.95 5.03
CA ILE A 165 -0.27 -11.12 5.95
C ILE A 165 -0.44 -12.43 6.72
N GLY A 166 0.52 -13.35 6.57
CA GLY A 166 0.52 -14.65 7.22
C GLY A 166 1.07 -14.63 8.64
N LYS A 167 1.14 -15.82 9.27
CA LYS A 167 1.75 -16.01 10.58
C LYS A 167 3.27 -15.83 10.53
N ILE A 168 3.86 -15.47 11.66
CA ILE A 168 5.31 -15.43 11.82
C ILE A 168 5.82 -16.86 12.04
N TYR A 169 6.85 -17.27 11.29
CA TYR A 169 7.51 -18.57 11.44
C TYR A 169 9.04 -18.41 11.41
N LYS A 170 9.78 -19.49 11.72
CA LYS A 170 11.24 -19.49 11.63
C LYS A 170 11.66 -20.15 10.31
N LYS A 171 12.56 -19.50 9.57
CA LYS A 171 13.12 -20.01 8.31
C LYS A 171 14.65 -19.92 8.35
N PRO A 172 15.37 -20.95 7.89
CA PRO A 172 16.82 -20.88 7.80
C PRO A 172 17.22 -20.05 6.57
N TYR A 173 18.12 -19.09 6.76
CA TYR A 173 18.76 -18.32 5.69
C TYR A 173 20.24 -18.62 5.71
N GLN A 174 20.81 -18.88 4.53
CA GLN A 174 22.24 -19.05 4.42
C GLN A 174 22.90 -17.69 4.30
N ASN A 175 23.87 -17.42 5.18
CA ASN A 175 24.75 -16.28 5.03
C ASN A 175 25.67 -16.52 3.83
N ILE A 176 25.62 -15.64 2.83
CA ILE A 176 26.37 -15.80 1.57
C ILE A 176 27.88 -15.70 1.80
N SER A 177 28.34 -14.92 2.78
CA SER A 177 29.77 -14.72 3.03
C SER A 177 30.37 -15.78 3.95
N SER A 178 29.66 -16.22 4.99
CA SER A 178 30.16 -17.25 5.93
C SER A 178 29.74 -18.68 5.59
N GLY A 179 28.70 -18.86 4.76
CA GLY A 179 28.10 -20.16 4.47
C GLY A 179 27.25 -20.74 5.62
N GLU A 180 27.20 -20.07 6.77
CA GLU A 180 26.47 -20.52 7.95
C GLU A 180 24.95 -20.34 7.80
N LEU A 181 24.18 -21.23 8.44
CA LEU A 181 22.73 -21.14 8.51
C LEU A 181 22.30 -20.29 9.70
N GLU A 182 21.59 -19.20 9.42
CA GLU A 182 21.00 -18.32 10.41
C GLU A 182 19.46 -18.49 10.41
N TRP A 183 18.89 -18.78 11.58
CA TRP A 183 17.44 -18.90 11.72
C TRP A 183 16.81 -17.53 11.97
N LYS A 184 16.03 -17.03 11.01
CA LYS A 184 15.35 -15.75 11.12
C LYS A 184 13.85 -15.93 11.31
N LYS A 185 13.23 -14.98 12.00
CA LYS A 185 11.77 -14.84 12.01
C LYS A 185 11.35 -14.27 10.65
N THR A 186 10.43 -14.95 10.00
CA THR A 186 9.94 -14.62 8.66
C THR A 186 8.43 -14.49 8.71
N ILE A 187 7.91 -13.59 7.88
CA ILE A 187 6.49 -13.42 7.63
C ILE A 187 6.30 -13.36 6.12
N ASP A 188 5.29 -14.08 5.63
CA ASP A 188 4.92 -14.00 4.22
C ASP A 188 3.85 -12.93 4.04
N ILE A 189 4.04 -12.06 3.05
CA ILE A 189 3.11 -11.01 2.65
C ILE A 189 2.86 -11.17 1.15
N ASN A 190 1.62 -11.45 0.78
CA ASN A 190 1.25 -11.54 -0.64
C ASN A 190 0.50 -10.28 -1.06
N PHE A 191 0.80 -9.83 -2.28
CA PHE A 191 0.16 -8.69 -2.92
C PHE A 191 -0.59 -9.18 -4.16
N SER A 192 -1.87 -8.82 -4.25
CA SER A 192 -2.67 -8.95 -5.47
C SER A 192 -3.01 -7.55 -5.94
N ILE A 193 -2.62 -7.24 -7.17
CA ILE A 193 -2.60 -5.86 -7.69
C ILE A 193 -3.21 -5.86 -9.09
N ASP A 194 -4.02 -4.85 -9.36
CA ASP A 194 -4.57 -4.61 -10.68
C ASP A 194 -3.46 -4.06 -11.59
N GLU A 195 -2.90 -4.87 -12.49
CA GLU A 195 -1.73 -4.45 -13.29
C GLU A 195 -2.03 -3.25 -14.21
N ARG A 196 -3.31 -2.93 -14.42
CA ARG A 196 -3.71 -1.82 -15.27
C ARG A 196 -3.45 -0.45 -14.60
N ILE A 197 -3.21 -0.39 -13.28
CA ILE A 197 -2.93 0.87 -12.56
C ILE A 197 -1.47 1.32 -12.72
N CYS A 198 -0.55 0.37 -12.88
CA CYS A 198 0.89 0.60 -13.03
C CYS A 198 1.60 -0.57 -13.73
N ASP A 199 2.65 -0.28 -14.49
CA ASP A 199 3.48 -1.31 -15.10
C ASP A 199 4.32 -2.10 -14.08
N GLY A 200 4.85 -3.25 -14.51
CA GLY A 200 5.65 -4.14 -13.68
C GLY A 200 6.96 -3.52 -13.17
N PHE A 201 7.61 -2.65 -13.95
CA PHE A 201 8.85 -2.01 -13.52
C PHE A 201 8.59 -1.01 -12.37
N TYR A 202 7.53 -0.23 -12.50
CA TYR A 202 7.06 0.66 -11.45
C TYR A 202 6.68 -0.12 -10.20
N LEU A 203 5.97 -1.25 -10.37
CA LEU A 203 5.54 -2.10 -9.28
C LEU A 203 6.73 -2.68 -8.49
N ILE A 204 7.69 -3.32 -9.18
CA ILE A 204 8.87 -3.92 -8.52
C ILE A 204 9.67 -2.88 -7.74
N LYS A 205 9.87 -1.68 -8.31
CA LYS A 205 10.51 -0.58 -7.57
C LYS A 205 9.72 -0.13 -6.34
N SER A 206 8.39 -0.19 -6.40
CA SER A 206 7.54 0.15 -5.26
C SER A 206 7.59 -0.91 -4.17
N LEU A 207 7.62 -2.19 -4.53
CA LEU A 207 7.77 -3.29 -3.56
C LEU A 207 9.14 -3.26 -2.87
N ARG A 208 10.22 -2.94 -3.59
CA ARG A 208 11.54 -2.72 -2.97
C ARG A 208 11.56 -1.54 -1.99
N LEU A 209 10.82 -0.48 -2.31
CA LEU A 209 10.66 0.64 -1.38
C LEU A 209 9.89 0.21 -0.13
N PHE A 210 8.81 -0.57 -0.30
CA PHE A 210 8.10 -1.19 0.82
C PHE A 210 9.03 -2.06 1.68
N GLU A 211 9.83 -2.94 1.07
CA GLU A 211 10.83 -3.75 1.76
C GLU A 211 11.83 -2.90 2.56
N THR A 212 12.29 -1.78 1.98
CA THR A 212 13.19 -0.84 2.67
C THR A 212 12.60 -0.34 3.99
N TYR A 213 11.30 -0.02 4.01
CA TYR A 213 10.61 0.40 5.24
C TYR A 213 10.41 -0.73 6.26
N ILE A 214 10.31 -1.98 5.80
CA ILE A 214 10.21 -3.13 6.69
C ILE A 214 11.57 -3.48 7.29
N ASP A 215 12.64 -3.38 6.51
CA ASP A 215 14.02 -3.65 6.92
C ASP A 215 14.55 -2.56 7.88
N ASP A 216 14.15 -1.30 7.66
CA ASP A 216 14.46 -0.18 8.55
C ASP A 216 13.20 0.61 8.96
N PRO A 217 12.49 0.14 10.02
CA PRO A 217 11.30 0.81 10.51
C PRO A 217 11.54 2.21 11.10
N SER A 218 12.79 2.61 11.39
CA SER A 218 13.09 3.95 11.92
C SER A 218 12.74 5.05 10.91
N LEU A 219 12.75 4.72 9.62
CA LEU A 219 12.29 5.58 8.55
C LEU A 219 10.81 5.98 8.69
N LEU A 220 10.01 5.18 9.39
CA LEU A 220 8.58 5.43 9.60
C LEU A 220 8.30 6.40 10.76
N GLU A 221 9.33 6.84 11.50
CA GLU A 221 9.22 7.87 12.53
C GLU A 221 9.02 9.26 11.93
N HIS A 222 9.39 9.44 10.65
CA HIS A 222 9.14 10.63 9.87
C HIS A 222 7.86 10.48 9.05
N SER A 223 7.21 11.60 8.73
CA SER A 223 6.03 11.57 7.86
C SER A 223 6.42 11.34 6.38
N PRO A 224 5.52 10.77 5.57
CA PRO A 224 5.77 10.58 4.14
C PRO A 224 6.15 11.86 3.39
N ILE A 225 5.54 12.98 3.76
CA ILE A 225 5.81 14.30 3.18
C ILE A 225 7.23 14.76 3.52
N GLU A 226 7.63 14.72 4.78
CA GLU A 226 8.97 15.14 5.23
C GLU A 226 10.05 14.35 4.51
N MET A 227 9.91 13.03 4.49
CA MET A 227 10.86 12.18 3.77
C MET A 227 10.96 12.56 2.28
N ASP A 228 9.82 12.76 1.62
CA ASP A 228 9.77 13.10 0.18
C ASP A 228 10.43 14.46 -0.11
N LEU A 229 10.23 15.44 0.77
CA LEU A 229 10.89 16.73 0.70
C LEU A 229 12.42 16.58 0.84
N GLU A 230 12.90 15.85 1.84
CA GLU A 230 14.34 15.59 2.02
C GLU A 230 14.95 14.87 0.81
N HIS A 231 14.24 13.88 0.26
CA HIS A 231 14.71 13.15 -0.91
C HIS A 231 14.80 14.05 -2.15
N LYS A 232 13.80 14.91 -2.37
CA LYS A 232 13.82 15.90 -3.46
C LYS A 232 14.93 16.92 -3.28
N GLN A 233 15.22 17.34 -2.05
CA GLN A 233 16.35 18.23 -1.75
C GLN A 233 17.69 17.55 -2.06
N LYS A 234 17.90 16.31 -1.61
CA LYS A 234 19.10 15.52 -1.94
C LYS A 234 19.28 15.36 -3.44
N LEU A 235 18.21 15.03 -4.18
CA LEU A 235 18.27 14.92 -5.64
C LEU A 235 18.62 16.24 -6.33
N ARG A 236 18.16 17.38 -5.81
CA ARG A 236 18.54 18.71 -6.33
C ARG A 236 20.02 18.98 -6.08
N GLN A 237 20.51 18.71 -4.86
CA GLN A 237 21.93 18.84 -4.53
C GLN A 237 22.81 17.95 -5.41
N TYR A 238 22.40 16.69 -5.64
CA TYR A 238 23.12 15.80 -6.56
C TYR A 238 23.10 16.32 -7.98
N ARG A 239 21.98 16.85 -8.48
CA ARG A 239 21.92 17.45 -9.84
C ARG A 239 22.77 18.71 -9.96
N GLU A 240 22.76 19.58 -8.95
CA GLU A 240 23.62 20.76 -8.91
C GLU A 240 25.11 20.37 -8.87
N PHE A 241 25.45 19.29 -8.16
CA PHE A 241 26.79 18.70 -8.16
C PHE A 241 27.15 18.01 -9.50
N ASP A 242 26.17 17.34 -10.13
CA ASP A 242 26.36 16.66 -11.42
C ASP A 242 26.51 17.66 -12.56
N ASP A 243 25.79 18.79 -12.56
CA ASP A 243 25.95 19.88 -13.55
C ASP A 243 27.38 20.47 -13.53
N ASP A 244 28.00 20.59 -12.34
CA ASP A 244 29.41 20.99 -12.22
C ASP A 244 30.37 19.91 -12.79
N SER A 245 29.96 18.63 -12.80
CA SER A 245 30.73 17.50 -13.37
C SER A 245 30.35 17.14 -14.82
N ALA A 246 29.24 17.67 -15.33
CA ALA A 246 28.83 17.53 -16.72
C ALA A 246 29.82 18.24 -17.65
N SER A 247 30.43 19.33 -17.17
CA SER A 247 31.57 19.99 -17.83
C SER A 247 32.76 19.05 -18.03
N PHE A 248 33.06 18.17 -17.06
CA PHE A 248 34.15 17.21 -17.17
C PHE A 248 33.89 16.11 -18.20
N LEU A 249 32.63 15.68 -18.36
CA LEU A 249 32.27 14.71 -19.39
C LEU A 249 32.23 15.35 -20.79
N GLU A 250 31.71 16.57 -20.94
CA GLU A 250 31.79 17.33 -22.21
C GLU A 250 33.25 17.58 -22.61
N ASP A 251 34.09 18.06 -21.69
CA ASP A 251 35.53 18.25 -21.93
C ASP A 251 36.22 16.93 -22.29
N TYR A 252 35.83 15.80 -21.67
CA TYR A 252 36.38 14.48 -22.00
C TYR A 252 35.98 14.01 -23.40
N TRP A 253 34.73 14.23 -23.81
CA TRP A 253 34.24 13.88 -25.15
C TRP A 253 34.84 14.76 -26.24
N ASP A 254 34.97 16.07 -26.00
CA ASP A 254 35.59 17.01 -26.95
C ASP A 254 37.08 16.70 -27.14
N ASN A 255 37.82 16.40 -26.06
CA ASN A 255 39.21 15.98 -26.15
C ASN A 255 39.37 14.63 -26.89
N MET A 256 38.47 13.67 -26.67
CA MET A 256 38.47 12.39 -27.41
C MET A 256 38.20 12.56 -28.91
N MET A 257 37.38 13.53 -29.31
CA MET A 257 37.08 13.81 -30.72
C MET A 257 38.22 14.56 -31.41
N GLU A 258 38.88 15.49 -30.71
CA GLU A 258 40.08 16.18 -31.23
C GLU A 258 41.25 15.20 -31.45
N GLU A 259 41.48 14.24 -30.54
CA GLU A 259 42.51 13.21 -30.72
C GLU A 259 42.21 12.28 -31.90
N ALA A 260 40.94 11.95 -32.14
CA ALA A 260 40.51 11.09 -33.25
C ALA A 260 40.62 11.76 -34.63
N ASP A 261 40.51 13.09 -34.70
CA ASP A 261 40.64 13.85 -35.95
C ASP A 261 42.11 14.16 -36.29
N GLN A 262 43.00 14.26 -35.30
CA GLN A 262 44.45 14.39 -35.52
C GLN A 262 45.09 13.11 -36.08
N ASP A 263 44.53 11.94 -35.79
CA ASP A 263 45.02 10.65 -36.29
C ASP A 263 44.64 10.41 -37.77
N LYS A 264 43.59 11.06 -38.26
CA LYS A 264 43.16 10.99 -39.67
C LYS A 264 43.91 11.92 -40.62
N SER A 265 44.71 12.86 -40.10
CA SER A 265 45.50 13.79 -40.92
C SER A 265 46.94 13.32 -41.18
N LYS A 266 47.29 12.09 -40.78
CA LYS A 266 48.64 11.51 -40.93
C LYS A 266 48.76 10.41 -42.00
N ASP A 267 47.70 10.14 -42.75
CA ASP A 267 47.73 9.26 -43.94
C ASP A 267 47.60 10.05 -45.26
#